data_AF-A0A962DL63-F1
#
_entry.id   AF-A0A962DL63-F1
#
_cell.length_a   1.000
_cell.length_b   1.000
_cell.length_c   1.000
_cell.angle_alpha   90.00
_cell.angle_beta   90.00
_cell.angle_gamma   90.00
#
_symmetry.space_group_name_H-M   'P 1'
#
loop_
_entity.id
_entity.type
_entity.pdbx_description
1 polymer ?
#
loop_
_entity_poly.entity_id
_entity_poly.type
_entity_poly.pdbx_seq_one_letter_code
_entity_poly.pdbx_strand_id
1 'polypeptide(L)'
;MNGRMLGIAALVSAGVLVTGTVTLMSLPAAVAGPDVTMPTNAAEYASEAARYQQEASTLEASARRHADMAAHYKHRASGGGKQATSLGSLASHCEKLAKAYATAAAEAREMAKSLQEMSTAG
;
A
#
# COMPACT_ATOMS: atom_id res chain seq x y z
N MET A 1 39.12 -23.92 -27.61
CA MET A 1 38.03 -23.31 -26.81
C MET A 1 38.72 -22.49 -25.70
N ASN A 2 39.27 -21.32 -26.01
CA ASN A 2 38.63 -19.99 -26.02
C ASN A 2 37.64 -19.78 -24.87
N GLY A 3 37.97 -18.88 -23.93
CA GLY A 3 36.94 -18.16 -23.18
C GLY A 3 37.13 -17.79 -21.71
N ARG A 4 38.36 -17.51 -21.25
CA ARG A 4 38.72 -16.48 -20.24
C ARG A 4 37.90 -16.39 -18.93
N MET A 5 38.54 -16.85 -17.85
CA MET A 5 38.53 -16.19 -16.54
C MET A 5 38.96 -14.71 -16.66
N LEU A 6 38.25 -13.84 -15.94
CA LEU A 6 38.59 -12.50 -15.44
C LEU A 6 37.55 -12.28 -14.31
N GLY A 7 37.84 -12.10 -13.03
CA GLY A 7 39.06 -11.72 -12.35
C GLY A 7 38.73 -10.57 -11.38
N ILE A 8 39.27 -10.67 -10.15
CA ILE A 8 39.67 -9.56 -9.26
C ILE A 8 38.51 -8.90 -8.50
N ALA A 9 38.25 -9.21 -7.22
CA ALA A 9 39.02 -8.87 -6.00
C ALA A 9 39.02 -7.37 -5.65
N ALA A 10 38.50 -7.05 -4.45
CA ALA A 10 38.73 -5.87 -3.59
C ALA A 10 37.42 -5.64 -2.79
N LEU A 11 37.24 -6.04 -1.52
CA LEU A 11 37.99 -5.63 -0.33
C LEU A 11 38.28 -4.12 -0.33
N VAL A 12 37.37 -3.32 0.24
CA VAL A 12 37.70 -2.24 1.18
C VAL A 12 36.46 -1.96 2.05
N SER A 13 36.46 -2.49 3.26
CA SER A 13 35.82 -1.85 4.40
C SER A 13 36.62 -0.60 4.73
N ALA A 14 36.04 0.58 4.48
CA ALA A 14 36.54 1.84 5.01
C ALA A 14 35.37 2.60 5.62
N GLY A 15 35.34 2.61 6.95
CA GLY A 15 34.63 3.64 7.68
C GLY A 15 35.24 4.99 7.34
N VAL A 16 34.39 5.94 6.97
CA VAL A 16 34.69 7.36 7.05
C VAL A 16 33.56 7.98 7.86
N LEU A 17 33.90 8.37 9.09
CA LEU A 17 33.15 9.39 9.81
C LEU A 17 33.17 10.65 8.93
N VAL A 18 32.02 11.03 8.36
CA VAL A 18 31.83 12.38 7.81
C VAL A 18 31.08 13.19 8.85
N THR A 19 31.84 13.96 9.61
CA THR A 19 31.36 15.15 10.30
C THR A 19 30.85 16.17 9.28
N GLY A 20 29.56 16.49 9.40
CA GLY A 20 28.94 17.80 9.15
C GLY A 20 29.37 18.62 7.93
N THR A 21 28.55 18.59 6.89
CA THR A 21 28.06 19.79 6.19
C THR A 21 26.66 19.48 5.64
N VAL A 22 25.64 20.15 6.20
CA VAL A 22 24.27 20.12 5.67
C VAL A 22 24.26 21.02 4.43
N THR A 23 24.54 20.46 3.27
CA THR A 23 24.16 21.06 1.99
C THR A 23 22.69 20.74 1.75
N LEU A 24 21.82 21.73 2.02
CA LEU A 24 20.45 21.77 1.51
C LEU A 24 20.50 21.83 -0.03
N MET A 25 20.69 20.70 -0.69
CA MET A 25 20.32 20.57 -2.09
C MET A 25 18.81 20.36 -2.14
N SER A 26 18.10 21.39 -2.60
CA SER A 26 16.73 21.27 -3.07
C SER A 26 16.69 20.20 -4.16
N LEU A 27 16.27 19.00 -3.78
CA LEU A 27 15.88 17.96 -4.73
C LEU A 27 14.67 18.51 -5.51
N PRO A 28 14.70 18.52 -6.86
CA PRO A 28 13.46 18.67 -7.61
C PRO A 28 12.55 17.52 -7.20
N ALA A 29 11.39 17.85 -6.65
CA ALA A 29 10.31 16.90 -6.44
C ALA A 29 9.81 16.45 -7.82
N ALA A 30 10.51 15.50 -8.43
CA ALA A 30 9.97 14.72 -9.53
C ALA A 30 8.85 13.86 -8.94
N VAL A 31 7.65 14.45 -8.88
CA VAL A 31 6.41 13.69 -8.77
C VAL A 31 6.28 12.89 -10.06
N ALA A 32 6.96 11.75 -10.12
CA ALA A 32 6.56 10.67 -11.00
C ALA A 32 5.21 10.18 -10.45
N GLY A 33 4.14 10.88 -10.83
CA GLY A 33 2.80 10.35 -10.65
C GLY A 33 2.72 9.01 -11.39
N PRO A 34 1.97 8.02 -10.87
CA PRO A 34 1.69 6.83 -11.66
C PRO A 34 1.11 7.28 -13.00
N ASP A 35 1.70 6.81 -14.10
CA ASP A 35 1.19 7.06 -15.44
C ASP A 35 -0.14 6.31 -15.58
N VAL A 36 -1.24 6.99 -15.25
CA VAL A 36 -2.59 6.43 -15.35
C VAL A 36 -3.00 6.50 -16.82
N THR A 37 -2.67 5.45 -17.56
CA THR A 37 -3.17 5.29 -18.93
C THR A 37 -4.68 5.03 -18.87
N MET A 38 -5.46 5.94 -19.46
CA MET A 38 -6.91 5.79 -19.53
C MET A 38 -7.29 4.70 -20.55
N PRO A 39 -8.20 3.77 -20.21
CA PRO A 39 -8.73 2.82 -21.17
C PRO A 39 -9.39 3.52 -22.35
N THR A 40 -9.25 2.95 -23.55
CA THR A 40 -9.69 3.58 -24.82
C THR A 40 -10.74 2.77 -25.57
N ASN A 41 -10.96 1.52 -25.20
CA ASN A 41 -11.92 0.62 -25.85
C ASN A 41 -12.63 -0.29 -24.84
N ALA A 42 -13.71 -0.93 -25.28
CA ALA A 42 -14.55 -1.77 -24.44
C ALA A 42 -13.79 -2.86 -23.69
N ALA A 43 -12.83 -3.52 -24.36
CA ALA A 43 -12.03 -4.58 -23.75
C ALA A 43 -11.10 -4.05 -22.65
N GLU A 44 -10.48 -2.89 -22.88
CA GLU A 44 -9.65 -2.21 -21.88
C GLU A 44 -10.49 -1.73 -20.68
N TYR A 45 -11.68 -1.16 -20.91
CA TYR A 45 -12.60 -0.79 -19.83
C TYR A 45 -13.02 -1.99 -18.99
N ALA A 46 -13.34 -3.12 -19.62
CA ALA A 46 -13.71 -4.35 -18.92
C ALA A 46 -12.53 -4.93 -18.11
N SER A 47 -11.31 -4.89 -18.66
CA SER A 47 -10.09 -5.30 -17.95
C SER A 47 -9.83 -4.43 -16.74
N GLU A 48 -9.95 -3.10 -16.88
CA GLU A 48 -9.73 -2.15 -15.80
C GLU A 48 -10.81 -2.27 -14.71
N ALA A 49 -12.07 -2.52 -15.10
CA ALA A 49 -13.15 -2.81 -14.16
C ALA A 49 -12.84 -4.05 -13.31
N ALA A 50 -12.34 -5.13 -13.94
CA ALA A 50 -11.93 -6.35 -13.23
C ALA A 50 -10.77 -6.08 -12.25
N ARG A 51 -9.81 -5.24 -12.63
CA ARG A 51 -8.70 -4.82 -11.75
C ARG A 51 -9.23 -4.12 -10.50
N TYR A 52 -10.12 -3.15 -10.64
CA TYR A 52 -10.70 -2.44 -9.49
C TYR A 52 -11.59 -3.36 -8.63
N GLN A 53 -12.28 -4.33 -9.22
CA GLN A 53 -13.04 -5.31 -8.45
C GLN A 53 -12.13 -6.22 -7.59
N GLN A 54 -10.98 -6.62 -8.12
CA GLN A 54 -9.96 -7.35 -7.37
C GLN A 54 -9.35 -6.49 -6.25
N GLU A 55 -9.07 -5.22 -6.54
CA GLU A 55 -8.58 -4.24 -5.57
C GLU A 55 -9.57 -4.06 -4.42
N ALA A 56 -10.86 -3.85 -4.73
CA ALA A 56 -11.92 -3.77 -3.73
C ALA A 56 -11.94 -5.01 -2.81
N SER A 57 -11.85 -6.21 -3.39
CA SER A 57 -11.84 -7.46 -2.63
C SER A 57 -10.64 -7.56 -1.68
N THR A 58 -9.47 -7.07 -2.11
CA THR A 58 -8.24 -7.04 -1.32
C THR A 58 -8.33 -6.02 -0.17
N LEU A 59 -8.90 -4.85 -0.46
CA LEU A 59 -9.15 -3.80 0.53
C LEU A 59 -10.15 -4.27 1.59
N GLU A 60 -11.21 -4.98 1.21
CA GLU A 60 -12.14 -5.57 2.17
C GLU A 60 -11.50 -6.64 3.06
N ALA A 61 -10.63 -7.49 2.50
CA ALA A 61 -9.89 -8.46 3.30
C ALA A 61 -9.02 -7.75 4.34
N SER A 62 -8.40 -6.64 3.94
CA SER A 62 -7.62 -5.78 4.84
C SER A 62 -8.50 -5.13 5.92
N ALA A 63 -9.68 -4.62 5.53
CA ALA A 63 -10.65 -4.05 6.45
C ALA A 63 -11.08 -5.08 7.52
N ARG A 64 -11.43 -6.29 7.10
CA ARG A 64 -11.80 -7.41 8.00
C ARG A 64 -10.67 -7.75 8.96
N ARG A 65 -9.45 -7.92 8.46
CA ARG A 65 -8.27 -8.21 9.28
C ARG A 65 -8.05 -7.15 10.36
N HIS A 66 -8.19 -5.88 10.03
CA HIS A 66 -8.04 -4.79 11.00
C HIS A 66 -9.19 -4.73 12.00
N ALA A 67 -10.43 -5.05 11.58
CA ALA A 67 -11.56 -5.17 12.49
C ALA A 67 -11.35 -6.31 13.51
N ASP A 68 -10.85 -7.47 13.06
CA ASP A 68 -10.54 -8.61 13.93
C ASP A 68 -9.44 -8.27 14.94
N MET A 69 -8.38 -7.59 14.49
CA MET A 69 -7.32 -7.08 15.37
C MET A 69 -7.86 -6.09 16.41
N ALA A 70 -8.73 -5.16 16.01
CA ALA A 70 -9.36 -4.23 16.94
C ALA A 70 -10.17 -4.97 18.01
N ALA A 71 -10.97 -5.97 17.61
CA ALA A 71 -11.73 -6.80 18.53
C ALA A 71 -10.81 -7.56 19.50
N HIS A 72 -9.72 -8.13 18.99
CA HIS A 72 -8.73 -8.82 19.82
C HIS A 72 -8.09 -7.89 20.86
N TYR A 73 -7.68 -6.69 20.47
CA TYR A 73 -7.10 -5.72 21.40
C TYR A 73 -8.10 -5.22 22.43
N LYS A 74 -9.36 -4.98 22.04
CA LYS A 74 -10.44 -4.63 22.99
C LYS A 74 -10.67 -5.73 24.00
N HIS A 75 -10.74 -6.98 23.54
CA HIS A 75 -10.92 -8.13 24.41
C HIS A 75 -9.76 -8.27 25.40
N ARG A 76 -8.52 -8.03 24.98
CA ARG A 76 -7.37 -8.05 25.88
C ARG A 76 -7.33 -6.85 26.84
N ALA A 77 -7.84 -5.71 26.43
CA ALA A 77 -7.90 -4.52 27.27
C ALA A 77 -8.95 -4.63 28.39
N SER A 78 -10.00 -5.43 28.20
CA SER A 78 -11.09 -5.56 29.19
C SER A 78 -10.69 -6.26 30.49
N GLY A 79 -9.58 -7.01 30.49
CA GLY A 79 -9.04 -7.65 31.70
C GLY A 79 -8.39 -6.67 32.70
N GLY A 80 -8.29 -5.39 32.37
CA GLY A 80 -7.62 -4.39 33.19
C GLY A 80 -6.09 -4.56 33.23
N GLY A 81 -5.41 -3.67 33.94
CA GLY A 81 -3.95 -3.71 34.14
C GLY A 81 -3.18 -2.65 33.37
N LYS A 82 -1.85 -2.63 33.59
CA LYS A 82 -0.94 -1.56 33.11
C LYS A 82 -0.94 -1.38 31.59
N GLN A 83 -1.34 -2.41 30.83
CA GLN A 83 -1.35 -2.40 29.37
C GLN A 83 -2.69 -1.95 28.76
N ALA A 84 -3.76 -1.79 29.54
CA ALA A 84 -5.11 -1.53 29.03
C ALA A 84 -5.16 -0.28 28.12
N THR A 85 -4.51 0.82 28.53
CA THR A 85 -4.44 2.04 27.72
C THR A 85 -3.73 1.82 26.38
N SER A 86 -2.60 1.10 26.38
CA SER A 86 -1.85 0.83 25.14
C SER A 86 -2.65 -0.06 24.17
N LEU A 87 -3.35 -1.07 24.68
CA LEU A 87 -4.21 -1.94 23.89
C LEU A 87 -5.44 -1.18 23.37
N GLY A 88 -6.01 -0.28 24.16
CA GLY A 88 -7.10 0.60 23.73
C GLY A 88 -6.67 1.51 22.57
N SER A 89 -5.46 2.08 22.62
CA SER A 89 -4.91 2.87 21.52
C SER A 89 -4.72 2.03 20.24
N LEU A 90 -4.19 0.81 20.36
CA LEU A 90 -4.05 -0.12 19.23
C LEU A 90 -5.40 -0.53 18.65
N ALA A 91 -6.41 -0.78 19.50
CA ALA A 91 -7.76 -1.06 19.05
C ALA A 91 -8.31 0.10 18.20
N SER A 92 -8.24 1.34 18.71
CA SER A 92 -8.71 2.53 17.99
C SER A 92 -7.97 2.76 16.68
N HIS A 93 -6.65 2.52 16.65
CA HIS A 93 -5.87 2.59 15.42
C HIS A 93 -6.36 1.57 14.39
N CYS A 94 -6.60 0.32 14.81
CA CYS A 94 -7.09 -0.73 13.92
C CYS A 94 -8.51 -0.44 13.41
N GLU A 95 -9.40 0.13 14.23
CA GLU A 95 -10.73 0.53 13.77
C GLU A 95 -10.68 1.62 12.69
N LYS A 96 -9.80 2.60 12.85
CA LYS A 96 -9.59 3.64 11.84
C LYS A 96 -9.11 3.05 10.52
N LEU A 97 -8.15 2.11 10.58
CA LEU A 97 -7.68 1.41 9.38
C LEU A 97 -8.77 0.54 8.75
N ALA A 98 -9.53 -0.21 9.55
CA ALA A 98 -10.64 -1.02 9.06
C ALA A 98 -11.66 -0.15 8.30
N LYS A 99 -12.02 1.01 8.87
CA LYS A 99 -12.91 1.97 8.23
C LYS A 99 -12.32 2.54 6.94
N ALA A 100 -11.06 2.97 6.97
CA ALA A 100 -10.39 3.53 5.80
C ALA A 100 -10.35 2.53 4.63
N TYR A 101 -10.00 1.27 4.90
CA TYR A 101 -10.00 0.22 3.88
C TYR A 101 -11.41 -0.12 3.39
N ALA A 102 -12.42 -0.11 4.26
CA ALA A 102 -13.80 -0.32 3.84
C ALA A 102 -14.30 0.81 2.92
N THR A 103 -13.97 2.07 3.23
CA THR A 103 -14.25 3.21 2.35
C THR A 103 -13.54 3.07 1.01
N ALA A 104 -12.23 2.79 1.01
CA ALA A 104 -11.48 2.59 -0.23
C ALA A 104 -12.02 1.42 -1.06
N ALA A 105 -12.45 0.33 -0.42
CA ALA A 105 -13.09 -0.79 -1.11
C ALA A 105 -14.40 -0.38 -1.80
N ALA A 106 -15.20 0.49 -1.16
CA ALA A 106 -16.41 1.03 -1.75
C ALA A 106 -16.10 1.94 -2.96
N GLU A 107 -15.12 2.82 -2.83
CA GLU A 107 -14.65 3.69 -3.92
C GLU A 107 -14.14 2.87 -5.13
N ALA A 108 -13.37 1.80 -4.86
CA ALA A 108 -12.90 0.89 -5.90
C ALA A 108 -14.05 0.18 -6.62
N ARG A 109 -15.12 -0.20 -5.91
CA ARG A 109 -16.31 -0.78 -6.56
C ARG A 109 -17.08 0.20 -7.42
N GLU A 110 -17.22 1.44 -6.95
CA GLU A 110 -17.86 2.48 -7.76
C GLU A 110 -17.07 2.74 -9.04
N MET A 111 -15.73 2.79 -8.96
CA MET A 111 -14.88 2.88 -10.15
C MET A 111 -15.04 1.67 -11.08
N ALA A 112 -15.04 0.45 -10.55
CA ALA A 112 -15.25 -0.76 -11.33
C ALA A 112 -16.60 -0.73 -12.07
N LYS A 113 -17.66 -0.27 -11.39
CA LYS A 113 -19.00 -0.12 -11.97
C LYS A 113 -19.00 0.91 -13.10
N SER A 114 -18.43 2.09 -12.90
CA SER A 114 -18.34 3.12 -13.95
C SER A 114 -17.57 2.63 -15.19
N LEU A 115 -16.48 1.89 -14.99
CA LEU A 115 -15.71 1.29 -16.08
C LEU A 115 -16.51 0.21 -16.81
N GLN A 116 -17.28 -0.59 -16.08
CA GLN A 116 -18.13 -1.62 -16.68
C GLN A 116 -19.24 -1.01 -17.53
N GLU A 117 -19.87 0.08 -17.08
CA GLU A 117 -20.86 0.82 -17.87
C GLU A 117 -20.23 1.34 -19.18
N MET A 118 -19.03 1.91 -19.12
CA MET A 118 -18.28 2.35 -20.31
C MET A 118 -17.91 1.20 -21.25
N SER A 119 -17.63 0.00 -20.72
CA SER A 119 -17.32 -1.18 -21.55
C SER A 119 -18.48 -1.65 -22.42
N THR A 120 -19.72 -1.32 -22.04
CA THR A 120 -20.94 -1.73 -22.76
C THR A 120 -21.54 -0.64 -23.65
N ALA A 121 -21.02 0.58 -23.57
CA ALA A 121 -21.53 1.75 -24.27
C ALA A 121 -20.79 2.06 -25.59
N GLY A 122 -19.64 1.42 -25.85
CA GLY A 122 -18.83 1.57 -27.06
C GLY A 122 -18.91 0.37 -27.98
#